data_AF-A0A9W9VV64-F1
#
_entry.id   AF-A0A9W9VV64-F1
#
_cell.length_a   1.000
_cell.length_b   1.000
_cell.length_c   1.000
_cell.angle_alpha   90.00
_cell.angle_beta   90.00
_cell.angle_gamma   90.00
#
_symmetry.space_group_name_H-M   'P 1'
#
loop_
_entity.id
_entity.type
_entity.pdbx_description
1 polymer ?
#
loop_
_entity_poly.entity_id
_entity_poly.type
_entity_poly.pdbx_seq_one_letter_code
_entity_poly.pdbx_strand_id
1 'polypeptide(L)'
;MSSNEESLRCRYFLNDIKGLSEMKQAIASELFPIPQDLHAALHSLFENLRDEHTPPLVKQEIENTFRNTSLQQKIEGSCKLSRSHHDENSHQHMMDDDAPHDLASWSFKHCSLCSNGLLDHKMIQPSSYLFWIAFRSERTNLSHRLLSLVEPEDLLVPFATGILHGVEYTMFQVATWKPEWFQICWKRLQPLRSKAIASLGSNEKRAMLQWADVELVDCLFKDGLDIGNLDPDHPSLVWLETMSRGNPEPMLEWLLNRGIQRPEKLLVHATRFNYIGAARWMMGHNKYSQDWREAAVGAAKSTDYGSAELMAIILEGSVTKLAENPEVSQNLVITVVERACLEVNKARSDEISGDEILRRITEKELLAVRKIEALGRLAGAVDVVGTKVMASEAKLDGLLQALENMELY
;
A
#
# COMPACT_ATOMS: atom_id res chain seq x y z
N MET A 1 -27.70 4.29 19.84
CA MET A 1 -27.49 4.33 21.31
C MET A 1 -28.39 3.29 21.98
N SER A 2 -28.13 1.99 21.79
CA SER A 2 -28.82 0.88 22.48
C SER A 2 -27.85 -0.23 22.97
N SER A 3 -26.53 -0.02 22.94
CA SER A 3 -25.54 -1.09 23.08
C SER A 3 -25.29 -1.60 24.51
N ASN A 4 -25.65 -0.84 25.54
CA ASN A 4 -25.29 -1.20 26.93
C ASN A 4 -26.39 -1.95 27.67
N GLU A 5 -27.67 -1.66 27.42
CA GLU A 5 -28.79 -2.28 28.17
C GLU A 5 -29.07 -3.73 27.73
N GLU A 6 -28.82 -4.07 26.47
CA GLU A 6 -29.01 -5.43 25.94
C GLU A 6 -27.85 -6.38 26.31
N SER A 7 -26.60 -5.89 26.28
CA SER A 7 -25.43 -6.64 26.77
C SER A 7 -25.55 -7.00 28.27
N LEU A 8 -26.10 -6.07 29.07
CA LEU A 8 -26.38 -6.30 30.48
C LEU A 8 -27.44 -7.40 30.69
N ARG A 9 -28.48 -7.49 29.85
CA ARG A 9 -29.54 -8.50 30.00
C ARG A 9 -29.02 -9.93 29.87
N CYS A 10 -28.13 -10.21 28.93
CA CYS A 10 -27.54 -11.55 28.74
C CYS A 10 -26.66 -11.97 29.94
N ARG A 11 -25.82 -11.06 30.47
CA ARG A 11 -25.03 -11.33 31.69
C ARG A 11 -25.89 -11.62 32.92
N TYR A 12 -27.00 -10.91 33.10
CA TYR A 12 -27.92 -11.18 34.20
C TYR A 12 -28.68 -12.50 34.00
N PHE A 13 -29.13 -12.79 32.77
CA PHE A 13 -29.92 -13.98 32.47
C PHE A 13 -29.12 -15.28 32.68
N LEU A 14 -27.87 -15.36 32.21
CA LEU A 14 -27.04 -16.56 32.38
C LEU A 14 -26.65 -16.84 33.84
N ASN A 15 -26.60 -15.81 34.69
CA ASN A 15 -26.28 -15.94 36.11
C ASN A 15 -27.48 -16.38 36.98
N ASP A 16 -28.73 -16.22 36.50
CA ASP A 16 -29.96 -16.57 37.23
C ASP A 16 -30.58 -17.93 36.84
N ILE A 17 -29.99 -18.64 35.86
CA ILE A 17 -30.50 -19.93 35.37
C ILE A 17 -30.14 -21.07 36.34
N LYS A 18 -31.16 -21.79 36.83
CA LYS A 18 -31.01 -22.86 37.83
C LYS A 18 -30.85 -24.27 37.24
N GLY A 19 -31.06 -24.45 35.93
CA GLY A 19 -31.01 -25.76 35.25
C GLY A 19 -30.16 -25.80 33.97
N LEU A 20 -29.40 -26.88 33.78
CA LEU A 20 -28.53 -27.07 32.61
C LEU A 20 -29.29 -27.08 31.27
N SER A 21 -30.52 -27.59 31.26
CA SER A 21 -31.38 -27.61 30.06
C SER A 21 -31.91 -26.22 29.69
N GLU A 22 -32.21 -25.39 30.69
CA GLU A 22 -32.66 -24.02 30.51
C GLU A 22 -31.52 -23.13 30.00
N MET A 23 -30.29 -23.39 30.48
CA MET A 23 -29.08 -22.69 30.02
C MET A 23 -28.78 -22.98 28.55
N LYS A 24 -28.88 -24.24 28.12
CA LYS A 24 -28.73 -24.64 26.72
C LYS A 24 -29.79 -24.01 25.81
N GLN A 25 -31.05 -24.00 26.24
CA GLN A 25 -32.13 -23.35 25.49
C GLN A 25 -31.95 -21.84 25.42
N ALA A 26 -31.53 -21.19 26.51
CA ALA A 26 -31.27 -19.75 26.56
C ALA A 26 -30.18 -19.34 25.57
N ILE A 27 -28.98 -19.96 25.66
CA ILE A 27 -27.85 -19.66 24.77
C ILE A 27 -28.23 -19.93 23.29
N ALA A 28 -28.93 -21.03 23.02
CA ALA A 28 -29.39 -21.34 21.66
C ALA A 28 -30.48 -20.38 21.15
N SER A 29 -31.35 -19.88 22.03
CA SER A 29 -32.42 -18.93 21.69
C SER A 29 -31.90 -17.51 21.46
N GLU A 30 -30.85 -17.09 22.16
CA GLU A 30 -30.21 -15.78 22.00
C GLU A 30 -29.40 -15.66 20.70
N LEU A 31 -28.90 -16.78 20.17
CA LEU A 31 -28.22 -16.81 18.87
C LEU A 31 -29.20 -16.69 17.68
N PHE A 32 -30.52 -16.78 17.90
CA PHE A 32 -31.51 -16.78 16.81
C PHE A 32 -32.83 -16.00 17.03
N PRO A 33 -32.84 -14.76 17.55
CA PRO A 33 -33.95 -13.86 17.34
C PRO A 33 -33.50 -12.73 16.41
N ILE A 34 -33.88 -12.79 15.13
CA ILE A 34 -33.83 -11.66 14.18
C ILE A 34 -32.40 -11.24 13.72
N PRO A 35 -32.14 -11.01 12.41
CA PRO A 35 -30.80 -10.71 11.89
C PRO A 35 -30.06 -9.50 12.49
N GLN A 36 -30.78 -8.53 13.08
CA GLN A 36 -30.20 -7.28 13.58
C GLN A 36 -29.48 -7.42 14.94
N ASP A 37 -29.77 -8.46 15.73
CA ASP A 37 -29.25 -8.61 17.10
C ASP A 37 -28.17 -9.70 17.23
N LEU A 38 -27.86 -10.41 16.13
CA LEU A 38 -26.91 -11.54 16.14
C LEU A 38 -25.49 -11.13 16.56
N HIS A 39 -25.02 -9.95 16.14
CA HIS A 39 -23.72 -9.43 16.58
C HIS A 39 -23.71 -9.18 18.10
N ALA A 40 -24.74 -8.52 18.64
CA ALA A 40 -24.80 -8.19 20.06
C ALA A 40 -24.83 -9.45 20.93
N ALA A 41 -25.61 -10.46 20.52
CA ALA A 41 -25.66 -11.77 21.17
C ALA A 41 -24.28 -12.45 21.16
N LEU A 42 -23.64 -12.59 19.99
CA LEU A 42 -22.31 -13.21 19.89
C LEU A 42 -21.25 -12.43 20.65
N HIS A 43 -21.31 -11.11 20.61
CA HIS A 43 -20.41 -10.24 21.37
C HIS A 43 -20.51 -10.54 22.87
N SER A 44 -21.73 -10.56 23.41
CA SER A 44 -21.96 -10.86 24.83
C SER A 44 -21.48 -12.26 25.21
N LEU A 45 -21.71 -13.27 24.36
CA LEU A 45 -21.22 -14.63 24.60
C LEU A 45 -19.68 -14.70 24.60
N PHE A 46 -19.02 -14.02 23.67
CA PHE A 46 -17.55 -13.93 23.68
C PHE A 46 -17.00 -13.13 24.85
N GLU A 47 -17.70 -12.09 25.32
CA GLU A 47 -17.34 -11.37 26.55
C GLU A 47 -17.39 -12.30 27.76
N ASN A 48 -18.47 -13.08 27.92
CA ASN A 48 -18.62 -14.04 29.01
C ASN A 48 -17.54 -15.13 28.99
N LEU A 49 -17.08 -15.56 27.81
CA LEU A 49 -15.96 -16.50 27.73
C LEU A 49 -14.64 -15.88 28.22
N ARG A 50 -14.41 -14.59 27.95
CA ARG A 50 -13.19 -13.87 28.36
C ARG A 50 -13.22 -13.38 29.81
N ASP A 51 -14.39 -13.10 30.37
CA ASP A 51 -14.54 -12.58 31.73
C ASP A 51 -14.12 -13.63 32.78
N GLU A 52 -13.14 -13.30 33.62
CA GLU A 52 -12.63 -14.18 34.67
C GLU A 52 -13.69 -14.52 35.74
N HIS A 53 -14.71 -13.68 35.87
CA HIS A 53 -15.78 -13.85 36.86
C HIS A 53 -16.95 -14.69 36.36
N THR A 54 -17.02 -15.01 35.06
CA THR A 54 -18.08 -15.87 34.54
C THR A 54 -17.93 -17.30 35.08
N PRO A 55 -18.99 -17.90 35.66
CA PRO A 55 -18.92 -19.25 36.21
C PRO A 55 -18.40 -20.28 35.18
N PRO A 56 -17.51 -21.22 35.56
CA PRO A 56 -16.94 -22.20 34.63
C PRO A 56 -17.99 -23.03 33.88
N LEU A 57 -19.12 -23.33 34.53
CA LEU A 57 -20.24 -24.04 33.93
C LEU A 57 -20.87 -23.25 32.77
N VAL A 58 -21.01 -21.94 32.92
CA VAL A 58 -21.55 -21.06 31.87
C VAL A 58 -20.59 -21.02 30.69
N LYS A 59 -19.28 -20.86 30.94
CA LYS A 59 -18.27 -20.91 29.86
C LYS A 59 -18.31 -22.23 29.10
N GLN A 60 -18.39 -23.34 29.83
CA GLN A 60 -18.47 -24.68 29.25
C GLN A 60 -19.72 -24.85 28.37
N GLU A 61 -20.87 -24.34 28.80
CA GLU A 61 -22.10 -24.43 28.01
C GLU A 61 -22.09 -23.53 26.76
N ILE A 62 -21.47 -22.35 26.84
CA ILE A 62 -21.24 -21.50 25.66
C ILE A 62 -20.35 -22.24 24.65
N GLU A 63 -19.23 -22.81 25.10
CA GLU A 63 -18.33 -23.59 24.23
C GLU A 63 -19.01 -24.82 23.62
N ASN A 64 -19.79 -25.56 24.42
CA ASN A 64 -20.56 -26.72 23.95
C ASN A 64 -21.57 -26.30 22.88
N THR A 65 -22.20 -25.13 23.06
CA THR A 65 -23.13 -24.58 22.09
C THR A 65 -22.41 -24.23 20.80
N PHE A 66 -21.25 -23.57 20.84
CA PHE A 66 -20.44 -23.26 19.66
C PHE A 66 -19.91 -24.49 18.92
N ARG A 67 -19.72 -25.62 19.61
CA ARG A 67 -19.34 -26.91 19.01
C ARG A 67 -20.52 -27.66 18.39
N ASN A 68 -21.75 -27.20 18.57
CA ASN A 68 -22.93 -27.85 18.00
C ASN A 68 -22.95 -27.69 16.48
N THR A 69 -22.88 -28.82 15.77
CA THR A 69 -22.84 -28.85 14.30
C THR A 69 -24.07 -28.20 13.65
N SER A 70 -25.25 -28.31 14.26
CA SER A 70 -26.47 -27.67 13.75
C SER A 70 -26.42 -26.15 13.89
N LEU A 71 -25.82 -25.64 14.97
CA LEU A 71 -25.59 -24.21 15.15
C LEU A 71 -24.57 -23.70 14.12
N GLN A 72 -23.46 -24.42 13.94
CA GLN A 72 -22.44 -24.08 12.95
C GLN A 72 -23.03 -24.01 11.54
N GLN A 73 -23.84 -24.99 11.13
CA GLN A 73 -24.52 -24.99 9.83
C GLN A 73 -25.50 -23.82 9.66
N LYS A 74 -26.20 -23.44 10.75
CA LYS A 74 -27.10 -22.28 10.71
C LYS A 74 -26.35 -20.97 10.62
N ILE A 75 -25.23 -20.82 11.33
CA ILE A 75 -24.37 -19.63 11.23
C ILE A 75 -23.77 -19.55 9.82
N GLU A 76 -23.33 -20.68 9.28
CA GLU A 76 -22.86 -20.79 7.88
C GLU A 76 -23.92 -20.32 6.89
N GLY A 77 -25.16 -20.82 7.01
CA GLY A 77 -26.27 -20.43 6.12
C GLY A 77 -26.74 -18.98 6.30
N SER A 78 -26.90 -18.51 7.54
CA SER A 78 -27.45 -17.18 7.84
C SER A 78 -26.44 -16.05 7.62
N CYS A 79 -25.15 -16.33 7.78
CA CYS A 79 -24.08 -15.35 7.57
C CYS A 79 -23.48 -15.43 6.15
N LYS A 80 -24.06 -16.23 5.25
CA LYS A 80 -23.53 -16.48 3.89
C LYS A 80 -22.03 -16.87 3.90
N LEU A 81 -21.63 -17.67 4.88
CA LEU A 81 -20.25 -18.14 4.99
C LEU A 81 -20.09 -19.35 4.08
N SER A 82 -19.28 -19.20 3.04
CA SER A 82 -18.94 -20.33 2.18
C SER A 82 -17.88 -21.19 2.85
N ARG A 83 -17.99 -22.52 2.67
CA ARG A 83 -16.93 -23.48 3.03
C ARG A 83 -15.93 -23.71 1.90
N SER A 84 -16.16 -23.17 0.71
CA SER A 84 -15.31 -23.40 -0.46
C SER A 84 -14.70 -22.09 -0.97
N HIS A 85 -13.38 -22.12 -1.15
CA HIS A 85 -12.60 -21.02 -1.74
C HIS A 85 -13.09 -20.65 -3.15
N HIS A 86 -13.76 -21.58 -3.85
CA HIS A 86 -14.27 -21.36 -5.21
C HIS A 86 -15.59 -20.57 -5.23
N ASP A 87 -16.44 -20.77 -4.22
CA ASP A 87 -17.71 -20.05 -4.09
C ASP A 87 -17.50 -18.60 -3.61
N GLU A 88 -16.44 -18.32 -2.82
CA GLU A 88 -16.14 -16.96 -2.33
C GLU A 88 -15.76 -15.98 -3.45
N ASN A 89 -15.03 -16.42 -4.48
CA ASN A 89 -14.74 -15.59 -5.66
C ASN A 89 -16.02 -15.21 -6.44
N SER A 90 -17.02 -16.10 -6.44
CA SER A 90 -18.32 -15.82 -7.05
C SER A 90 -19.15 -14.83 -6.22
N HIS A 91 -18.95 -14.81 -4.90
CA HIS A 91 -19.68 -13.95 -3.96
C HIS A 91 -19.03 -12.56 -3.76
N GLN A 92 -17.72 -12.42 -4.04
CA GLN A 92 -17.04 -11.11 -4.12
C GLN A 92 -17.70 -10.16 -5.13
N HIS A 93 -18.27 -10.68 -6.22
CA HIS A 93 -18.93 -9.88 -7.26
C HIS A 93 -20.41 -9.57 -7.00
N MET A 94 -21.02 -10.17 -5.97
CA MET A 94 -22.46 -10.01 -5.68
C MET A 94 -22.75 -9.20 -4.41
N MET A 95 -21.72 -8.66 -3.76
CA MET A 95 -21.90 -7.80 -2.60
C MET A 95 -22.04 -6.35 -3.05
N ASP A 96 -23.28 -6.00 -3.38
CA ASP A 96 -23.78 -4.63 -3.48
C ASP A 96 -23.56 -3.90 -2.15
N ASP A 97 -23.31 -2.59 -2.18
CA ASP A 97 -23.19 -1.76 -0.95
C ASP A 97 -24.48 -1.82 -0.10
N ASP A 98 -25.58 -2.24 -0.71
CA ASP A 98 -26.90 -2.44 -0.10
C ASP A 98 -27.16 -3.87 0.44
N ALA A 99 -26.19 -4.80 0.38
CA ALA A 99 -26.36 -6.12 0.98
C ALA A 99 -26.29 -6.01 2.52
N PRO A 100 -27.40 -6.20 3.27
CA PRO A 100 -27.38 -6.11 4.72
C PRO A 100 -26.58 -7.28 5.29
N HIS A 101 -25.36 -6.97 5.74
CA HIS A 101 -24.61 -7.56 6.84
C HIS A 101 -24.37 -9.09 6.80
N ASP A 102 -23.31 -9.54 6.10
CA ASP A 102 -22.56 -10.69 6.60
C ASP A 102 -21.90 -10.29 7.93
N LEU A 103 -22.32 -10.96 9.00
CA LEU A 103 -21.80 -10.81 10.35
C LEU A 103 -20.27 -10.93 10.40
N ALA A 104 -19.68 -11.85 9.63
CA ALA A 104 -18.23 -12.03 9.61
C ALA A 104 -17.55 -10.81 8.99
N SER A 105 -17.97 -10.40 7.80
CA SER A 105 -17.48 -9.18 7.16
C SER A 105 -17.60 -7.95 8.06
N TRP A 106 -18.75 -7.74 8.72
CA TRP A 106 -18.94 -6.65 9.67
C TRP A 106 -18.01 -6.77 10.88
N SER A 107 -17.89 -7.97 11.46
CA SER A 107 -17.03 -8.20 12.63
C SER A 107 -15.55 -7.98 12.30
N PHE A 108 -15.09 -8.37 11.11
CA PHE A 108 -13.71 -8.16 10.66
C PHE A 108 -13.39 -6.69 10.41
N LYS A 109 -14.39 -5.88 10.01
CA LYS A 109 -14.26 -4.42 9.88
C LYS A 109 -14.32 -3.73 11.25
N HIS A 110 -15.27 -4.12 12.11
CA HIS A 110 -15.73 -3.27 13.21
C HIS A 110 -15.53 -3.85 14.62
N CYS A 111 -15.35 -5.17 14.78
CA CYS A 111 -15.31 -5.78 16.11
C CYS A 111 -14.23 -6.86 16.27
N SER A 112 -13.12 -6.48 16.92
CA SER A 112 -12.01 -7.39 17.22
C SER A 112 -12.40 -8.57 18.12
N LEU A 113 -13.34 -8.39 19.05
CA LEU A 113 -13.78 -9.47 19.92
C LEU A 113 -14.49 -10.55 19.11
N CYS A 114 -15.48 -10.16 18.32
CA CYS A 114 -16.29 -11.08 17.52
C CYS A 114 -15.48 -11.75 16.41
N SER A 115 -14.65 -11.00 15.67
CA SER A 115 -13.80 -11.60 14.63
C SER A 115 -12.83 -12.65 15.18
N ASN A 116 -12.18 -12.37 16.31
CA ASN A 116 -11.31 -13.35 16.96
C ASN A 116 -12.12 -14.54 17.51
N GLY A 117 -13.24 -14.29 18.18
CA GLY A 117 -14.10 -15.36 18.71
C GLY A 117 -14.62 -16.30 17.63
N LEU A 118 -15.06 -15.76 16.50
CA LEU A 118 -15.49 -16.56 15.34
C LEU A 118 -14.37 -17.49 14.83
N LEU A 119 -13.11 -17.02 14.80
CA LEU A 119 -11.95 -17.82 14.43
C LEU A 119 -11.55 -18.83 15.53
N ASP A 120 -11.50 -18.40 16.80
CA ASP A 120 -11.11 -19.21 17.96
C ASP A 120 -12.01 -20.43 18.12
N HIS A 121 -13.31 -20.26 17.88
CA HIS A 121 -14.32 -21.30 18.01
C HIS A 121 -14.65 -22.01 16.69
N LYS A 122 -13.86 -21.79 15.63
CA LYS A 122 -14.01 -22.42 14.30
C LYS A 122 -15.42 -22.26 13.71
N MET A 123 -16.05 -21.13 13.98
CA MET A 123 -17.39 -20.80 13.48
C MET A 123 -17.34 -20.25 12.04
N ILE A 124 -16.16 -19.78 11.62
CA ILE A 124 -15.82 -19.38 10.26
C ILE A 124 -14.48 -20.01 9.88
N GLN A 125 -14.26 -20.26 8.59
CA GLN A 125 -12.94 -20.61 8.07
C GLN A 125 -12.15 -19.33 7.74
N PRO A 126 -10.84 -19.29 8.01
CA PRO A 126 -10.00 -18.20 7.55
C PRO A 126 -9.90 -18.27 6.01
N SER A 127 -9.95 -17.11 5.34
CA SER A 127 -9.87 -17.06 3.87
C SER A 127 -9.17 -15.79 3.36
N SER A 128 -8.85 -15.79 2.06
CA SER A 128 -8.28 -14.65 1.34
C SER A 128 -9.22 -13.44 1.33
N TYR A 129 -10.54 -13.67 1.26
CA TYR A 129 -11.55 -12.62 1.38
C TYR A 129 -11.54 -11.92 2.74
N LEU A 130 -11.57 -12.70 3.83
CA LEU A 130 -11.50 -12.14 5.18
C LEU A 130 -10.17 -11.44 5.46
N PHE A 131 -9.08 -11.93 4.84
CA PHE A 131 -7.78 -11.26 4.89
C PHE A 131 -7.82 -9.92 4.18
N TRP A 132 -8.41 -9.84 3.00
CA TRP A 132 -8.55 -8.57 2.28
C TRP A 132 -9.38 -7.56 3.07
N ILE A 133 -10.47 -7.99 3.72
CA ILE A 133 -11.26 -7.12 4.60
C ILE A 133 -10.41 -6.62 5.77
N ALA A 134 -9.72 -7.53 6.48
CA ALA A 134 -8.89 -7.17 7.62
C ALA A 134 -7.77 -6.19 7.20
N PHE A 135 -7.18 -6.43 6.03
CA PHE A 135 -6.16 -5.57 5.42
C PHE A 135 -6.70 -4.16 5.13
N ARG A 136 -7.81 -4.07 4.38
CA ARG A 136 -8.45 -2.80 3.97
C ARG A 136 -9.01 -2.00 5.16
N SER A 137 -9.32 -2.69 6.25
CA SER A 137 -9.83 -2.09 7.49
C SER A 137 -8.72 -1.79 8.50
N GLU A 138 -7.46 -1.85 8.07
CA GLU A 138 -6.26 -1.58 8.89
C GLU A 138 -6.15 -2.45 10.16
N ARG A 139 -6.80 -3.62 10.16
CA ARG A 139 -6.74 -4.60 11.27
C ARG A 139 -5.50 -5.48 11.12
N THR A 140 -4.32 -4.88 11.35
CA THR A 140 -3.02 -5.55 11.15
C THR A 140 -2.88 -6.86 11.95
N ASN A 141 -3.31 -6.88 13.21
CA ASN A 141 -3.27 -8.09 14.05
C ASN A 141 -4.17 -9.21 13.51
N LEU A 142 -5.33 -8.86 12.96
CA LEU A 142 -6.26 -9.82 12.39
C LEU A 142 -5.73 -10.36 11.06
N SER A 143 -5.08 -9.51 10.26
CA SER A 143 -4.40 -9.92 9.02
C SER A 143 -3.29 -10.93 9.31
N HIS A 144 -2.42 -10.65 10.28
CA HIS A 144 -1.39 -11.59 10.76
C HIS A 144 -2.01 -12.91 11.20
N ARG A 145 -3.05 -12.84 12.04
CA ARG A 145 -3.74 -14.03 12.54
C ARG A 145 -4.29 -14.88 11.39
N LEU A 146 -4.92 -14.28 10.39
CA LEU A 146 -5.44 -15.00 9.22
C LEU A 146 -4.32 -15.68 8.43
N LEU A 147 -3.21 -14.99 8.14
CA LEU A 147 -2.03 -15.58 7.50
C LEU A 147 -1.46 -16.77 8.26
N SER A 148 -1.74 -16.87 9.56
CA SER A 148 -1.31 -17.99 10.42
C SER A 148 -2.30 -19.15 10.46
N LEU A 149 -3.56 -18.93 10.05
CA LEU A 149 -4.65 -19.91 10.14
C LEU A 149 -5.05 -20.52 8.79
N VAL A 150 -4.98 -19.77 7.69
CA VAL A 150 -5.34 -20.24 6.32
C VAL A 150 -4.47 -21.43 5.90
N GLU A 151 -4.95 -22.46 5.19
CA GLU A 151 -4.06 -23.57 4.77
C GLU A 151 -2.89 -23.07 3.87
N PRO A 152 -1.69 -23.69 3.92
CA PRO A 152 -0.54 -23.21 3.16
C PRO A 152 -0.79 -23.04 1.65
N GLU A 153 -1.59 -23.92 1.05
CA GLU A 153 -1.96 -23.90 -0.37
C GLU A 153 -2.78 -22.65 -0.72
N ASP A 154 -3.69 -22.26 0.17
CA ASP A 154 -4.60 -21.13 -0.01
C ASP A 154 -3.87 -19.77 0.04
N LEU A 155 -2.69 -19.71 0.67
CA LEU A 155 -1.83 -18.52 0.62
C LEU A 155 -1.38 -18.16 -0.80
N LEU A 156 -1.40 -19.13 -1.72
CA LEU A 156 -0.99 -19.00 -3.12
C LEU A 156 -2.18 -18.91 -4.08
N VAL A 157 -3.42 -18.91 -3.60
CA VAL A 157 -4.61 -18.79 -4.45
C VAL A 157 -4.88 -17.33 -4.75
N PRO A 158 -5.00 -16.93 -6.04
CA PRO A 158 -5.37 -15.57 -6.39
C PRO A 158 -6.79 -15.23 -5.91
N PHE A 159 -6.96 -13.99 -5.43
CA PHE A 159 -8.25 -13.43 -5.05
C PHE A 159 -8.43 -12.04 -5.68
N ALA A 160 -9.69 -11.69 -5.98
CA ALA A 160 -9.99 -10.37 -6.54
C ALA A 160 -10.00 -9.32 -5.43
N THR A 161 -9.58 -8.10 -5.74
CA THR A 161 -9.55 -6.99 -4.77
C THR A 161 -10.87 -6.22 -4.68
N GLY A 162 -11.90 -6.64 -5.43
CA GLY A 162 -13.19 -5.97 -5.55
C GLY A 162 -13.23 -4.84 -6.58
N ILE A 163 -12.13 -4.60 -7.30
CA ILE A 163 -12.08 -3.67 -8.43
C ILE A 163 -12.43 -4.45 -9.70
N LEU A 164 -13.45 -4.00 -10.44
CA LEU A 164 -13.82 -4.59 -11.73
C LEU A 164 -12.61 -4.53 -12.68
N HIS A 165 -12.18 -5.67 -13.21
CA HIS A 165 -10.93 -5.81 -13.99
C HIS A 165 -9.64 -5.47 -13.22
N GLY A 166 -9.68 -5.50 -11.90
CA GLY A 166 -8.52 -5.29 -11.05
C GLY A 166 -7.49 -6.43 -11.14
N VAL A 167 -6.25 -6.12 -10.78
CA VAL A 167 -5.19 -7.11 -10.62
C VAL A 167 -5.57 -8.09 -9.50
N GLU A 168 -5.52 -9.38 -9.79
CA GLU A 168 -5.63 -10.45 -8.80
C GLU A 168 -4.31 -10.59 -8.04
N TYR A 169 -4.39 -10.78 -6.74
CA TYR A 169 -3.22 -11.03 -5.89
C TYR A 169 -3.42 -12.30 -5.08
N THR A 170 -2.32 -12.95 -4.71
CA THR A 170 -2.32 -13.97 -3.67
C THR A 170 -2.03 -13.33 -2.31
N MET A 171 -2.40 -13.99 -1.20
CA MET A 171 -2.05 -13.50 0.14
C MET A 171 -0.53 -13.41 0.31
N PHE A 172 0.22 -14.33 -0.32
CA PHE A 172 1.67 -14.32 -0.30
C PHE A 172 2.28 -13.12 -1.04
N GLN A 173 1.74 -12.73 -2.20
CA GLN A 173 2.19 -11.52 -2.91
C GLN A 173 1.94 -10.26 -2.07
N VAL A 174 0.76 -10.13 -1.45
CA VAL A 174 0.45 -9.02 -0.53
C VAL A 174 1.39 -9.02 0.69
N ALA A 175 1.75 -10.21 1.19
CA ALA A 175 2.65 -10.35 2.33
C ALA A 175 4.05 -9.78 2.05
N THR A 176 4.49 -9.65 0.80
CA THR A 176 5.79 -9.04 0.45
C THR A 176 5.91 -7.56 0.82
N TRP A 177 4.78 -6.89 1.09
CA TRP A 177 4.75 -5.48 1.49
C TRP A 177 5.17 -5.28 2.95
N LYS A 178 5.17 -6.33 3.78
CA LYS A 178 5.47 -6.24 5.21
C LYS A 178 6.39 -7.39 5.66
N PRO A 179 7.52 -7.09 6.35
CA PRO A 179 8.46 -8.12 6.78
C PRO A 179 7.83 -9.25 7.59
N GLU A 180 6.99 -8.90 8.57
CA GLU A 180 6.35 -9.86 9.48
C GLU A 180 5.40 -10.80 8.73
N TRP A 181 4.60 -10.26 7.81
CA TRP A 181 3.66 -11.04 6.98
C TRP A 181 4.39 -11.98 6.04
N PHE A 182 5.45 -11.49 5.41
CA PHE A 182 6.31 -12.31 4.59
C PHE A 182 6.90 -13.48 5.38
N GLN A 183 7.44 -13.22 6.58
CA GLN A 183 8.04 -14.27 7.43
C GLN A 183 7.02 -15.38 7.80
N ILE A 184 5.79 -15.00 8.14
CA ILE A 184 4.71 -15.96 8.44
C ILE A 184 4.46 -16.85 7.21
N CYS A 185 4.20 -16.23 6.05
CA CYS A 185 3.93 -16.97 4.83
C CYS A 185 5.12 -17.83 4.42
N TRP A 186 6.33 -17.28 4.47
CA TRP A 186 7.55 -17.96 4.06
C TRP A 186 7.83 -19.22 4.88
N LYS A 187 7.59 -19.16 6.20
CA LYS A 187 7.68 -20.32 7.10
C LYS A 187 6.63 -21.37 6.75
N ARG A 188 5.38 -20.96 6.53
CA ARG A 188 4.28 -21.87 6.25
C ARG A 188 4.35 -22.51 4.87
N LEU A 189 4.91 -21.79 3.90
CA LEU A 189 5.11 -22.23 2.52
C LEU A 189 6.37 -23.08 2.33
N GLN A 190 7.04 -23.52 3.40
CA GLN A 190 8.20 -24.42 3.30
C GLN A 190 7.93 -25.66 2.42
N PRO A 191 6.78 -26.34 2.48
CA PRO A 191 6.48 -27.48 1.60
C PRO A 191 6.21 -27.07 0.13
N LEU A 192 5.88 -25.81 -0.12
CA LEU A 192 5.43 -25.26 -1.41
C LEU A 192 6.40 -24.21 -1.97
N ARG A 193 7.65 -24.22 -1.51
CA ARG A 193 8.60 -23.11 -1.72
C ARG A 193 8.84 -22.78 -3.19
N SER A 194 8.95 -23.79 -4.05
CA SER A 194 9.13 -23.59 -5.49
C SER A 194 7.94 -22.87 -6.14
N LYS A 195 6.71 -23.22 -5.75
CA LYS A 195 5.48 -22.55 -6.22
C LYS A 195 5.40 -21.12 -5.70
N ALA A 196 5.74 -20.92 -4.43
CA ALA A 196 5.77 -19.60 -3.81
C ALA A 196 6.74 -18.67 -4.57
N ILE A 197 7.97 -19.09 -4.82
CA ILE A 197 8.96 -18.31 -5.57
C ILE A 197 8.48 -17.99 -6.99
N ALA A 198 7.89 -18.97 -7.69
CA ALA A 198 7.36 -18.78 -9.04
C ALA A 198 6.20 -17.77 -9.11
N SER A 199 5.49 -17.52 -8.01
CA SER A 199 4.41 -16.53 -7.95
C SER A 199 4.90 -15.08 -7.77
N LEU A 200 6.18 -14.85 -7.47
CA LEU A 200 6.71 -13.51 -7.19
C LEU A 200 7.27 -12.86 -8.46
N GLY A 201 6.74 -11.69 -8.82
CA GLY A 201 7.21 -10.89 -9.93
C GLY A 201 8.12 -9.74 -9.50
N SER A 202 8.42 -8.84 -10.45
CA SER A 202 9.30 -7.69 -10.21
C SER A 202 8.75 -6.74 -9.15
N ASN A 203 7.42 -6.61 -9.03
CA ASN A 203 6.79 -5.75 -8.03
C ASN A 203 6.97 -6.28 -6.61
N GLU A 204 6.82 -7.59 -6.41
CA GLU A 204 7.01 -8.24 -5.11
C GLU A 204 8.49 -8.21 -4.71
N LYS A 205 9.41 -8.51 -5.65
CA LYS A 205 10.85 -8.40 -5.41
C LYS A 205 11.25 -6.97 -5.02
N ARG A 206 10.68 -5.97 -5.70
CA ARG A 206 10.85 -4.55 -5.38
C ARG A 206 10.40 -4.25 -3.95
N ALA A 207 9.19 -4.69 -3.57
CA ALA A 207 8.65 -4.47 -2.23
C ALA A 207 9.56 -5.08 -1.15
N MET A 208 10.06 -6.31 -1.39
CA MET A 208 10.99 -6.99 -0.49
C MET A 208 12.32 -6.25 -0.36
N LEU A 209 12.86 -5.72 -1.47
CA LEU A 209 14.13 -5.01 -1.48
C LEU A 209 14.12 -3.76 -0.59
N GLN A 210 12.95 -3.19 -0.27
CA GLN A 210 12.85 -2.03 0.61
C GLN A 210 13.16 -2.34 2.09
N TRP A 211 12.97 -3.59 2.51
CA TRP A 211 13.08 -3.97 3.93
C TRP A 211 13.94 -5.20 4.22
N ALA A 212 14.18 -6.09 3.23
CA ALA A 212 14.97 -7.30 3.44
C ALA A 212 16.45 -6.98 3.72
N ASP A 213 17.00 -7.52 4.80
CA ASP A 213 18.42 -7.44 5.10
C ASP A 213 19.24 -8.46 4.29
N VAL A 214 20.56 -8.30 4.29
CA VAL A 214 21.48 -9.15 3.51
C VAL A 214 21.31 -10.64 3.86
N GLU A 215 21.10 -10.98 5.13
CA GLU A 215 20.94 -12.36 5.57
C GLU A 215 19.69 -13.01 4.97
N LEU A 216 18.56 -12.31 5.01
CA LEU A 216 17.33 -12.78 4.39
C LEU A 216 17.49 -12.90 2.89
N VAL A 217 18.11 -11.91 2.24
CA VAL A 217 18.35 -11.94 0.80
C VAL A 217 19.20 -13.15 0.38
N ASP A 218 20.26 -13.45 1.11
CA ASP A 218 21.08 -14.63 0.86
C ASP A 218 20.31 -15.94 1.05
N CYS A 219 19.42 -16.00 2.05
CA CYS A 219 18.53 -17.14 2.25
C CYS A 219 17.55 -17.31 1.07
N LEU A 220 16.93 -16.24 0.62
CA LEU A 220 16.01 -16.25 -0.52
C LEU A 220 16.72 -16.64 -1.81
N PHE A 221 17.94 -16.14 -2.01
CA PHE A 221 18.76 -16.48 -3.17
C PHE A 221 19.11 -17.97 -3.20
N LYS A 222 19.50 -18.56 -2.06
CA LYS A 222 19.74 -20.01 -1.93
C LYS A 222 18.50 -20.83 -2.27
N ASP A 223 17.33 -20.32 -1.93
CA ASP A 223 16.04 -20.95 -2.24
C ASP A 223 15.60 -20.73 -3.71
N GLY A 224 16.34 -19.92 -4.48
CA GLY A 224 16.12 -19.69 -5.92
C GLY A 224 15.42 -18.37 -6.27
N LEU A 225 15.18 -17.50 -5.29
CA LEU A 225 14.61 -16.16 -5.51
C LEU A 225 15.71 -15.10 -5.58
N ASP A 226 16.10 -14.71 -6.79
CA ASP A 226 17.03 -13.59 -6.98
C ASP A 226 16.29 -12.25 -6.99
N ILE A 227 16.36 -11.54 -5.86
CA ILE A 227 15.85 -10.16 -5.74
C ILE A 227 16.86 -9.11 -6.22
N GLY A 228 18.12 -9.50 -6.44
CA GLY A 228 19.15 -8.65 -7.05
C GLY A 228 18.91 -8.41 -8.54
N ASN A 229 18.02 -9.19 -9.15
CA ASN A 229 17.56 -9.03 -10.52
C ASN A 229 16.05 -8.70 -10.54
N LEU A 230 15.74 -7.41 -10.52
CA LEU A 230 14.36 -6.91 -10.60
C LEU A 230 13.82 -6.96 -12.03
N ASP A 231 14.64 -6.52 -12.98
CA ASP A 231 14.32 -6.45 -14.40
C ASP A 231 15.63 -6.57 -15.20
N PRO A 232 15.80 -7.63 -16.02
CA PRO A 232 16.99 -7.82 -16.84
C PRO A 232 17.24 -6.67 -17.82
N ASP A 233 16.19 -6.01 -18.31
CA ASP A 233 16.29 -4.93 -19.29
C ASP A 233 16.64 -3.58 -18.64
N HIS A 234 16.46 -3.49 -17.31
CA HIS A 234 16.67 -2.28 -16.53
C HIS A 234 17.49 -2.53 -15.25
N PRO A 235 18.79 -2.86 -15.38
CA PRO A 235 19.67 -3.14 -14.24
C PRO A 235 19.85 -1.96 -13.28
N SER A 236 19.49 -0.74 -13.69
CA SER A 236 19.46 0.41 -12.79
C SER A 236 18.40 0.32 -11.70
N LEU A 237 17.31 -0.41 -11.92
CA LEU A 237 16.19 -0.45 -10.97
C LEU A 237 16.61 -1.02 -9.62
N VAL A 238 17.39 -2.11 -9.58
CA VAL A 238 17.83 -2.68 -8.29
C VAL A 238 18.67 -1.69 -7.49
N TRP A 239 19.52 -0.91 -8.17
CA TRP A 239 20.33 0.12 -7.55
C TRP A 239 19.48 1.28 -7.01
N LEU A 240 18.52 1.77 -7.81
CA LEU A 240 17.64 2.87 -7.42
C LEU A 240 16.72 2.48 -6.25
N GLU A 241 16.16 1.27 -6.28
CA GLU A 241 15.34 0.75 -5.19
C GLU A 241 16.17 0.61 -3.92
N THR A 242 17.38 0.05 -4.03
CA THR A 242 18.28 -0.12 -2.89
C THR A 242 18.63 1.24 -2.27
N MET A 243 18.97 2.25 -3.06
CA MET A 243 19.29 3.60 -2.58
C MET A 243 18.11 4.34 -1.97
N SER A 244 16.88 3.92 -2.25
CA SER A 244 15.68 4.53 -1.65
C SER A 244 15.39 4.03 -0.22
N ARG A 245 16.16 3.04 0.26
CA ARG A 245 16.06 2.50 1.63
C ARG A 245 16.56 3.50 2.67
N GLY A 246 16.12 3.32 3.92
CA GLY A 246 16.62 4.12 5.05
C GLY A 246 18.11 3.91 5.37
N ASN A 247 18.65 2.72 5.08
CA ASN A 247 20.07 2.36 5.21
C ASN A 247 20.47 1.48 4.01
N PRO A 248 20.89 2.09 2.88
CA PRO A 248 21.18 1.36 1.65
C PRO A 248 22.54 0.64 1.65
N GLU A 249 23.50 1.09 2.44
CA GLU A 249 24.92 0.70 2.35
C GLU A 249 25.16 -0.82 2.39
N PRO A 250 24.59 -1.59 3.33
CA PRO A 250 24.81 -3.04 3.37
C PRO A 250 24.33 -3.75 2.11
N MET A 251 23.21 -3.29 1.55
CA MET A 251 22.64 -3.89 0.35
C MET A 251 23.38 -3.44 -0.91
N LEU A 252 23.91 -2.21 -0.96
CA LEU A 252 24.80 -1.77 -2.04
C LEU A 252 26.10 -2.57 -2.07
N GLU A 253 26.69 -2.84 -0.90
CA GLU A 253 27.86 -3.71 -0.78
C GLU A 253 27.55 -5.14 -1.23
N TRP A 254 26.39 -5.67 -0.83
CA TRP A 254 25.92 -6.98 -1.28
C TRP A 254 25.78 -7.06 -2.82
N LEU A 255 25.20 -6.04 -3.48
CA LEU A 255 25.11 -5.98 -4.94
C LEU A 255 26.50 -6.04 -5.59
N LEU A 256 27.45 -5.24 -5.09
CA LEU A 256 28.82 -5.21 -5.60
C LEU A 256 29.56 -6.54 -5.41
N ASN A 257 29.41 -7.17 -4.25
CA ASN A 257 30.01 -8.48 -3.96
C ASN A 257 29.47 -9.59 -4.87
N ARG A 258 28.25 -9.43 -5.40
CA ARG A 258 27.67 -10.31 -6.41
C ARG A 258 28.05 -9.95 -7.85
N GLY A 259 28.91 -8.95 -8.06
CA GLY A 259 29.35 -8.50 -9.37
C GLY A 259 28.30 -7.67 -10.12
N ILE A 260 27.22 -7.23 -9.46
CA ILE A 260 26.23 -6.34 -10.05
C ILE A 260 26.86 -4.95 -10.10
N GLN A 261 27.31 -4.56 -11.30
CA GLN A 261 27.99 -3.29 -11.50
C GLN A 261 27.02 -2.12 -11.34
N ARG A 262 27.55 -1.01 -10.80
CA ARG A 262 26.82 0.25 -10.74
C ARG A 262 26.63 0.80 -12.15
N PRO A 263 25.39 1.12 -12.56
CA PRO A 263 25.16 1.83 -13.82
C PRO A 263 25.85 3.19 -13.83
N GLU A 264 26.35 3.58 -15.00
CA GLU A 264 26.77 4.95 -15.24
C GLU A 264 25.57 5.90 -15.13
N LYS A 265 25.82 7.17 -14.76
CA LYS A 265 24.79 8.21 -14.69
C LYS A 265 23.56 7.84 -13.86
N LEU A 266 23.78 7.16 -12.73
CA LEU A 266 22.70 6.66 -11.87
C LEU A 266 21.70 7.74 -11.44
N LEU A 267 22.17 8.97 -11.21
CA LEU A 267 21.30 10.11 -10.90
C LEU A 267 20.37 10.49 -12.06
N VAL A 268 20.84 10.40 -13.31
CA VAL A 268 20.00 10.60 -14.51
C VAL A 268 18.93 9.51 -14.61
N HIS A 269 19.29 8.25 -14.28
CA HIS A 269 18.32 7.17 -14.21
C HIS A 269 17.27 7.41 -13.12
N ALA A 270 17.68 7.89 -11.93
CA ALA A 270 16.73 8.25 -10.87
C ALA A 270 15.74 9.31 -11.33
N THR A 271 16.21 10.33 -12.06
CA THR A 271 15.35 11.35 -12.64
C THR A 271 14.39 10.78 -13.67
N ARG A 272 14.89 9.97 -14.62
CA ARG A 272 14.10 9.36 -15.69
C ARG A 272 12.97 8.47 -15.16
N PHE A 273 13.23 7.73 -14.08
CA PHE A 273 12.28 6.80 -13.49
C PHE A 273 11.58 7.36 -12.24
N ASN A 274 11.73 8.66 -11.95
CA ASN A 274 11.11 9.35 -10.82
C ASN A 274 11.42 8.78 -9.42
N TYR A 275 12.65 8.30 -9.19
CA TYR A 275 13.12 7.77 -7.90
C TYR A 275 13.61 8.88 -6.98
N ILE A 276 12.67 9.55 -6.31
CA ILE A 276 12.92 10.67 -5.39
C ILE A 276 13.83 10.26 -4.22
N GLY A 277 13.56 9.10 -3.59
CA GLY A 277 14.35 8.60 -2.46
C GLY A 277 15.82 8.38 -2.83
N ALA A 278 16.07 7.66 -3.93
CA ALA A 278 17.40 7.44 -4.46
C ALA A 278 18.12 8.75 -4.82
N ALA A 279 17.44 9.68 -5.49
CA ALA A 279 18.01 10.98 -5.85
C ALA A 279 18.45 11.75 -4.59
N ARG A 280 17.61 11.78 -3.55
CA ARG A 280 17.92 12.43 -2.27
C ARG A 280 19.16 11.84 -1.62
N TRP A 281 19.25 10.51 -1.55
CA TRP A 281 20.43 9.85 -1.00
C TRP A 281 21.68 10.15 -1.83
N MET A 282 21.60 10.04 -3.16
CA MET A 282 22.74 10.30 -4.05
C MET A 282 23.26 11.73 -3.97
N MET A 283 22.38 12.72 -3.85
CA MET A 283 22.79 14.13 -3.72
C MET A 283 23.54 14.41 -2.41
N GLY A 284 23.30 13.63 -1.35
CA GLY A 284 24.09 13.67 -0.11
C GLY A 284 25.49 13.03 -0.24
N HIS A 285 25.80 12.36 -1.35
CA HIS A 285 27.02 11.57 -1.53
C HIS A 285 27.76 11.95 -2.82
N ASN A 286 28.88 12.68 -2.68
CA ASN A 286 29.67 13.23 -3.81
C ASN A 286 30.02 12.22 -4.92
N LYS A 287 30.19 10.94 -4.60
CA LYS A 287 30.49 9.87 -5.59
C LYS A 287 29.35 9.60 -6.57
N TYR A 288 28.12 10.01 -6.24
CA TYR A 288 26.91 9.71 -7.01
C TYR A 288 26.25 10.97 -7.61
N SER A 289 26.71 12.16 -7.25
CA SER A 289 26.16 13.45 -7.72
C SER A 289 26.98 14.11 -8.84
N GLN A 290 27.85 13.36 -9.53
CA GLN A 290 28.70 13.90 -10.60
C GLN A 290 27.87 14.35 -11.82
N ASP A 291 26.83 13.59 -12.17
CA ASP A 291 25.98 13.84 -13.34
C ASP A 291 24.79 14.78 -13.03
N TRP A 292 24.88 15.58 -11.95
CA TRP A 292 23.80 16.43 -11.48
C TRP A 292 23.28 17.41 -12.54
N ARG A 293 24.14 17.93 -13.43
CA ARG A 293 23.73 18.86 -14.50
C ARG A 293 22.79 18.17 -15.49
N GLU A 294 23.17 16.99 -15.96
CA GLU A 294 22.36 16.21 -16.90
C GLU A 294 21.04 15.77 -16.25
N ALA A 295 21.09 15.37 -14.98
CA ALA A 295 19.90 15.01 -14.20
C ALA A 295 18.96 16.22 -13.98
N ALA A 296 19.49 17.41 -13.66
CA ALA A 296 18.71 18.63 -13.51
C ALA A 296 18.02 19.01 -14.83
N VAL A 297 18.72 18.90 -15.96
CA VAL A 297 18.13 19.11 -17.30
C VAL A 297 17.05 18.07 -17.60
N GLY A 298 17.27 16.80 -17.24
CA GLY A 298 16.26 15.75 -17.34
C GLY A 298 15.01 16.07 -16.53
N ALA A 299 15.17 16.55 -15.30
CA ALA A 299 14.08 16.94 -14.41
C ALA A 299 13.34 18.17 -14.95
N ALA A 300 14.06 19.15 -15.49
CA ALA A 300 13.48 20.32 -16.14
C ALA A 300 12.59 19.93 -17.34
N LYS A 301 13.05 18.99 -18.19
CA LYS A 301 12.33 18.51 -19.37
C LYS A 301 11.15 17.57 -19.07
N SER A 302 11.18 16.85 -17.96
CA SER A 302 10.10 15.92 -17.59
C SER A 302 8.81 16.67 -17.27
N THR A 303 7.67 16.09 -17.63
CA THR A 303 6.33 16.63 -17.35
C THR A 303 5.60 15.81 -16.29
N ASP A 304 6.32 14.91 -15.62
CA ASP A 304 5.83 14.07 -14.54
C ASP A 304 5.69 14.89 -13.26
N TYR A 305 4.68 14.59 -12.44
CA TYR A 305 4.40 15.35 -11.22
C TYR A 305 5.59 15.38 -10.24
N GLY A 306 6.32 14.27 -10.11
CA GLY A 306 7.50 14.16 -9.23
C GLY A 306 8.74 14.89 -9.74
N SER A 307 8.77 15.33 -11.01
CA SER A 307 9.94 15.97 -11.61
C SER A 307 10.32 17.30 -10.95
N ALA A 308 9.36 18.05 -10.40
CA ALA A 308 9.64 19.28 -9.66
C ALA A 308 10.35 19.00 -8.32
N GLU A 309 9.96 17.94 -7.60
CA GLU A 309 10.65 17.53 -6.37
C GLU A 309 12.06 17.02 -6.65
N LEU A 310 12.21 16.20 -7.70
CA LEU A 310 13.54 15.76 -8.16
C LEU A 310 14.44 16.94 -8.51
N MET A 311 13.91 17.92 -9.24
CA MET A 311 14.65 19.11 -9.59
C MET A 311 15.09 19.87 -8.34
N ALA A 312 14.19 20.11 -7.38
CA ALA A 312 14.53 20.75 -6.12
C ALA A 312 15.67 20.02 -5.37
N ILE A 313 15.55 18.70 -5.21
CA ILE A 313 16.59 17.87 -4.55
C ILE A 313 17.96 18.00 -5.23
N ILE A 314 17.99 17.96 -6.57
CA ILE A 314 19.23 18.05 -7.33
C ILE A 314 19.84 19.45 -7.21
N LEU A 315 19.02 20.50 -7.25
CA LEU A 315 19.49 21.87 -7.12
C LEU A 315 20.00 22.15 -5.70
N GLU A 316 19.29 21.70 -4.66
CA GLU A 316 19.69 21.85 -3.25
C GLU A 316 21.05 21.18 -2.99
N GLY A 317 21.27 19.98 -3.51
CA GLY A 317 22.57 19.30 -3.40
C GLY A 317 23.67 19.90 -4.29
N SER A 318 23.35 20.87 -5.15
CA SER A 318 24.28 21.47 -6.12
C SER A 318 24.44 22.99 -5.96
N VAL A 319 23.94 23.59 -4.88
CA VAL A 319 23.89 25.06 -4.69
C VAL A 319 25.25 25.74 -4.91
N THR A 320 26.32 25.20 -4.32
CA THR A 320 27.67 25.78 -4.48
C THR A 320 28.14 25.75 -5.93
N LYS A 321 27.86 24.66 -6.65
CA LYS A 321 28.22 24.48 -8.06
C LYS A 321 27.35 25.31 -9.01
N LEU A 322 26.11 25.62 -8.62
CA LEU A 322 25.20 26.50 -9.35
C LEU A 322 25.66 27.96 -9.26
N ALA A 323 26.07 28.41 -8.07
CA ALA A 323 26.58 29.77 -7.87
C ALA A 323 27.84 30.06 -8.71
N GLU A 324 28.67 29.04 -8.94
CA GLU A 324 29.89 29.13 -9.77
C GLU A 324 29.60 29.15 -11.28
N ASN A 325 28.38 28.81 -11.72
CA ASN A 325 28.04 28.69 -13.12
C ASN A 325 26.60 29.18 -13.42
N PRO A 326 26.41 30.51 -13.55
CA PRO A 326 25.08 31.11 -13.77
C PRO A 326 24.43 30.70 -15.10
N GLU A 327 25.22 30.32 -16.11
CA GLU A 327 24.71 29.84 -17.40
C GLU A 327 23.85 28.57 -17.23
N VAL A 328 24.20 27.71 -16.27
CA VAL A 328 23.41 26.50 -15.99
C VAL A 328 22.01 26.88 -15.50
N SER A 329 21.91 27.84 -14.59
CA SER A 329 20.63 28.31 -14.05
C SER A 329 19.77 28.95 -15.15
N GLN A 330 20.37 29.78 -16.01
CA GLN A 330 19.68 30.37 -17.16
C GLN A 330 19.15 29.30 -18.12
N ASN A 331 19.98 28.32 -18.48
CA ASN A 331 19.59 27.22 -19.36
C ASN A 331 18.47 26.36 -18.76
N LEU A 332 18.46 26.16 -17.44
CA LEU A 332 17.38 25.43 -16.76
C LEU A 332 16.06 26.22 -16.78
N VAL A 333 16.09 27.54 -16.55
CA VAL A 333 14.90 28.40 -16.68
C VAL A 333 14.34 28.32 -18.10
N ILE A 334 15.19 28.49 -19.12
CA ILE A 334 14.81 28.34 -20.54
C ILE A 334 14.15 26.99 -20.77
N THR A 335 14.80 25.91 -20.35
CA THR A 335 14.32 24.53 -20.57
C THR A 335 12.94 24.30 -19.93
N VAL A 336 12.71 24.78 -18.70
CA VAL A 336 11.43 24.64 -18.01
C VAL A 336 10.32 25.38 -18.76
N VAL A 337 10.58 26.62 -19.17
CA VAL A 337 9.58 27.47 -19.82
C VAL A 337 9.27 26.97 -21.22
N GLU A 338 10.28 26.66 -22.03
CA GLU A 338 10.10 26.09 -23.38
C GLU A 338 9.25 24.82 -23.33
N ARG A 339 9.53 23.94 -22.36
CA ARG A 339 8.79 22.68 -22.20
C ARG A 339 7.33 22.93 -21.80
N ALA A 340 7.08 23.86 -20.88
CA ALA A 340 5.72 24.21 -20.45
C ALA A 340 4.90 24.77 -21.62
N CYS A 341 5.46 25.73 -22.37
CA CYS A 341 4.81 26.32 -23.54
C CYS A 341 4.51 25.27 -24.63
N LEU A 342 5.46 24.38 -24.92
CA LEU A 342 5.27 23.31 -25.89
C LEU A 342 4.11 22.37 -25.52
N GLU A 343 4.03 21.94 -24.26
CA GLU A 343 3.00 21.02 -23.80
C GLU A 343 1.62 21.68 -23.73
N VAL A 344 1.56 22.96 -23.39
CA VAL A 344 0.32 23.76 -23.42
C VAL A 344 -0.19 23.92 -24.84
N ASN A 345 0.69 24.22 -25.79
CA ASN A 345 0.33 24.30 -27.21
C ASN A 345 -0.17 22.95 -27.73
N LYS A 346 0.47 21.85 -27.31
CA LYS A 346 0.01 20.49 -27.63
C LYS A 346 -1.38 20.21 -27.06
N ALA A 347 -1.61 20.50 -25.77
CA ALA A 347 -2.91 20.30 -25.13
C ALA A 347 -4.03 21.10 -25.82
N ARG A 348 -3.73 22.30 -26.34
CA ARG A 348 -4.68 23.13 -27.11
C ARG A 348 -4.97 22.59 -28.50
N SER A 349 -4.04 21.86 -29.10
CA SER A 349 -4.21 21.24 -30.43
C SER A 349 -4.87 19.86 -30.38
N ASP A 350 -4.96 19.24 -29.21
CA ASP A 350 -5.59 17.93 -29.03
C ASP A 350 -7.12 18.05 -29.19
N GLU A 351 -7.75 17.12 -29.91
CA GLU A 351 -9.21 17.03 -30.08
C GLU A 351 -9.89 16.46 -28.81
N ILE A 352 -9.82 17.19 -27.71
CA ILE A 352 -10.41 16.83 -26.40
C ILE A 352 -11.33 17.94 -25.89
N SER A 353 -12.14 17.66 -24.87
CA SER A 353 -13.08 18.62 -24.31
C SER A 353 -12.36 19.83 -23.66
N GLY A 354 -12.99 21.00 -23.71
CA GLY A 354 -12.41 22.25 -23.19
C GLY A 354 -12.00 22.19 -21.70
N ASP A 355 -12.77 21.48 -20.88
CA ASP A 355 -12.47 21.33 -19.45
C ASP A 355 -11.20 20.48 -19.21
N GLU A 356 -11.01 19.43 -20.02
CA GLU A 356 -9.83 18.57 -19.95
C GLU A 356 -8.58 19.30 -20.45
N ILE A 357 -8.73 20.17 -21.47
CA ILE A 357 -7.66 21.07 -21.92
C ILE A 357 -7.25 22.00 -20.78
N LEU A 358 -8.21 22.67 -20.14
CA LEU A 358 -7.93 23.61 -19.06
C LEU A 358 -7.22 22.91 -17.89
N ARG A 359 -7.69 21.72 -17.49
CA ARG A 359 -7.06 20.92 -16.44
C ARG A 359 -5.59 20.61 -16.76
N ARG A 360 -5.30 20.14 -17.97
CA ARG A 360 -3.93 19.83 -18.41
C ARG A 360 -3.03 21.05 -18.41
N ILE A 361 -3.53 22.20 -18.90
CA ILE A 361 -2.79 23.46 -18.91
C ILE A 361 -2.42 23.85 -17.47
N THR A 362 -3.39 23.88 -16.57
CA THR A 362 -3.17 24.21 -15.15
C THR A 362 -2.16 23.28 -14.49
N GLU A 363 -2.23 21.97 -14.77
CA GLU A 363 -1.26 20.99 -14.24
C GLU A 363 0.16 21.25 -14.76
N LYS A 364 0.32 21.57 -16.05
CA LYS A 364 1.63 21.86 -16.63
C LYS A 364 2.19 23.19 -16.15
N GLU A 365 1.35 24.20 -16.01
CA GLU A 365 1.71 25.49 -15.45
C GLU A 365 2.18 25.37 -14.00
N LEU A 366 1.39 24.72 -13.14
CA LEU A 366 1.73 24.50 -11.74
C LEU A 366 3.05 23.74 -11.58
N LEU A 367 3.28 22.73 -12.43
CA LEU A 367 4.55 21.99 -12.43
C LEU A 367 5.73 22.89 -12.81
N ALA A 368 5.58 23.74 -13.82
CA ALA A 368 6.61 24.68 -14.25
C ALA A 368 6.91 25.73 -13.18
N VAL A 369 5.87 26.32 -12.57
CA VAL A 369 5.97 27.26 -11.45
C VAL A 369 6.82 26.68 -10.33
N ARG A 370 6.50 25.46 -9.87
CA ARG A 370 7.25 24.80 -8.78
C ARG A 370 8.74 24.61 -9.10
N LYS A 371 9.07 24.37 -10.38
CA LYS A 371 10.47 24.25 -10.83
C LYS A 371 11.19 25.59 -10.85
N ILE A 372 10.53 26.65 -11.33
CA ILE A 372 11.07 28.02 -11.32
C ILE A 372 11.27 28.51 -9.88
N GLU A 373 10.31 28.27 -8.97
CA GLU A 373 10.45 28.62 -7.55
C GLU A 373 11.60 27.85 -6.87
N ALA A 374 11.81 26.59 -7.23
CA ALA A 374 12.96 25.82 -6.73
C ALA A 374 14.29 26.39 -7.24
N LEU A 375 14.36 26.80 -8.50
CA LEU A 375 15.53 27.49 -9.06
C LEU A 375 15.77 28.85 -8.39
N GLY A 376 14.75 29.70 -8.30
CA GLY A 376 14.88 31.07 -7.79
C GLY A 376 15.40 31.13 -6.36
N ARG A 377 14.90 30.23 -5.50
CA ARG A 377 15.37 30.12 -4.11
C ARG A 377 16.85 29.77 -3.96
N LEU A 378 17.47 29.14 -4.96
CA LEU A 378 18.81 28.55 -4.84
C LEU A 378 19.84 29.23 -5.74
N ALA A 379 19.43 29.68 -6.92
CA ALA A 379 20.27 30.37 -7.89
C ALA A 379 20.24 31.90 -7.73
N GLY A 380 19.24 32.45 -7.02
CA GLY A 380 19.01 33.90 -6.94
C GLY A 380 18.40 34.46 -8.23
N ALA A 381 18.54 35.78 -8.44
CA ALA A 381 18.10 36.47 -9.65
C ALA A 381 18.69 35.85 -10.93
N VAL A 382 17.81 35.28 -11.75
CA VAL A 382 18.13 34.79 -13.10
C VAL A 382 17.18 35.48 -14.08
N ASP A 383 17.69 36.50 -14.76
CA ASP A 383 16.94 37.19 -15.81
C ASP A 383 17.18 36.50 -17.17
N VAL A 384 16.07 36.03 -17.76
CA VAL A 384 16.04 35.57 -19.15
C VAL A 384 14.85 36.23 -19.85
N VAL A 385 15.06 37.44 -20.37
CA VAL A 385 14.03 38.26 -21.05
C VAL A 385 13.15 37.46 -22.02
N GLY A 386 13.74 36.53 -22.79
CA GLY A 386 13.00 35.71 -23.76
C GLY A 386 11.95 34.78 -23.16
N THR A 387 12.13 34.28 -21.93
CA THR A 387 11.19 33.31 -21.33
C THR A 387 9.90 33.95 -20.84
N LYS A 388 9.95 35.21 -20.38
CA LYS A 388 8.74 35.98 -20.02
C LYS A 388 7.84 36.21 -21.22
N VAL A 389 8.43 36.53 -22.38
CA VAL A 389 7.70 36.68 -23.64
C VAL A 389 7.02 35.36 -24.01
N MET A 390 7.75 34.24 -23.96
CA MET A 390 7.18 32.92 -24.26
C MET A 390 6.03 32.54 -23.31
N ALA A 391 6.17 32.78 -22.00
CA ALA A 391 5.13 32.48 -21.02
C ALA A 391 3.87 33.34 -21.24
N SER A 392 4.05 34.62 -21.55
CA SER A 392 2.97 35.55 -21.88
C SER A 392 2.22 35.16 -23.16
N GLU A 393 2.94 34.84 -24.23
CA GLU A 393 2.34 34.35 -25.49
C GLU A 393 1.58 33.03 -25.28
N ALA A 394 2.10 32.16 -24.41
CA ALA A 394 1.43 30.92 -24.03
C ALA A 394 0.25 31.14 -23.06
N LYS A 395 0.03 32.34 -22.53
CA LYS A 395 -0.98 32.66 -21.50
C LYS A 395 -0.82 31.82 -20.22
N LEU A 396 0.41 31.77 -19.70
CA LEU A 396 0.75 31.08 -18.45
C LEU A 396 1.05 32.12 -17.35
N ASP A 397 -0.01 32.73 -16.82
CA ASP A 397 0.05 33.86 -15.88
C ASP A 397 0.78 33.51 -14.58
N GLY A 398 0.57 32.30 -14.04
CA GLY A 398 1.26 31.83 -12.84
C GLY A 398 2.75 31.61 -13.09
N LEU A 399 3.12 31.09 -14.26
CA LEU A 399 4.53 30.94 -14.64
C LEU A 399 5.20 32.30 -14.85
N LEU A 400 4.51 33.26 -15.45
CA LEU A 400 4.99 34.63 -15.60
C LEU A 400 5.26 35.28 -14.24
N GLN A 401 4.32 35.16 -13.30
CA GLN A 401 4.49 35.66 -11.94
C GLN A 401 5.68 35.01 -11.22
N ALA A 402 5.87 33.69 -11.38
CA ALA A 402 7.01 32.99 -10.80
C ALA A 402 8.36 33.49 -11.35
N LEU A 403 8.42 33.79 -12.65
CA LEU A 403 9.62 34.37 -13.29
C LEU A 403 9.90 35.80 -12.81
N GLU A 404 8.86 36.62 -12.62
CA GLU A 404 9.01 37.98 -12.07
C GLU A 404 9.49 37.94 -10.61
N ASN A 405 8.95 37.05 -9.80
CA ASN A 405 9.40 36.86 -8.43
C ASN A 405 10.85 36.36 -8.36
N MET A 406 11.29 35.59 -9.36
CA MET A 406 12.65 35.07 -9.41
C MET A 406 13.72 36.18 -9.49
N GLU A 407 13.41 37.30 -10.15
CA GLU A 407 14.32 38.45 -10.27
C GLU A 407 14.46 39.27 -8.99
N LEU A 408 13.59 39.02 -8.00
CA LEU A 408 13.58 39.71 -6.72
C LEU A 408 14.39 38.99 -5.63
N TYR A 409 14.90 37.78 -5.92
CA TYR A 409 15.81 37.03 -5.04
C TYR A 409 17.26 37.49 -5.19
#